data_AF-A0A9W4SZA1-F1
#
_entry.id   AF-A0A9W4SZA1-F1
#
_cell.length_a   1.000
_cell.length_b   1.000
_cell.length_c   1.000
_cell.angle_alpha   90.00
_cell.angle_beta   90.00
_cell.angle_gamma   90.00
#
_symmetry.space_group_name_H-M   'P 1'
#
loop_
_entity.id
_entity.type
_entity.pdbx_description
1 polymer ?
#
loop_
_entity_poly.entity_id
_entity_poly.type
_entity_poly.pdbx_seq_one_letter_code
_entity_poly.pdbx_strand_id
1 'polypeptide(L)'
;MKVGQLKYIDSMQFMNSSLASLTKNLGDNHPITSQYFKKLGYTEKQLALVYHKGVYFYDYIDSHDRFQEKELLPIHEFYNTLKVDVWTEFQKISMEFYELDPSHYVSAPSLFWDGMLKMSGVRIELLQI
;
A
#
# COMPACT_ATOMS: atom_id res chain seq x y z
N MET A 1 -10.04 11.18 -5.45
CA MET A 1 -10.49 11.27 -6.87
C MET A 1 -11.96 10.86 -6.97
N LYS A 2 -12.79 11.50 -7.80
CA LYS A 2 -14.18 11.07 -8.05
C LYS A 2 -14.35 10.70 -9.52
N VAL A 3 -14.89 9.52 -9.79
CA VAL A 3 -15.24 9.06 -11.15
C VAL A 3 -16.69 8.64 -11.12
N GLY A 4 -17.57 9.44 -11.73
CA GLY A 4 -19.02 9.26 -11.62
C GLY A 4 -19.50 9.33 -10.16
N GLN A 5 -20.17 8.26 -9.70
CA GLN A 5 -20.64 8.14 -8.31
C GLN A 5 -19.61 7.53 -7.36
N LEU A 6 -18.48 7.02 -7.86
CA LEU A 6 -17.44 6.40 -7.05
C LEU A 6 -16.42 7.42 -6.56
N LYS A 7 -16.13 7.40 -5.26
CA LYS A 7 -15.10 8.23 -4.62
C LYS A 7 -13.92 7.35 -4.22
N TYR A 8 -12.80 7.50 -4.92
CA TYR A 8 -11.53 6.89 -4.54
C TYR A 8 -10.86 7.76 -3.48
N ILE A 9 -10.59 7.14 -2.33
CA ILE A 9 -9.92 7.73 -1.18
C ILE A 9 -8.51 7.15 -1.14
N ASP A 10 -7.50 8.00 -1.25
CA ASP A 10 -6.12 7.61 -1.03
C ASP A 10 -5.81 7.69 0.47
N SER A 11 -5.64 6.54 1.11
CA SER A 11 -5.32 6.48 2.54
C SER A 11 -4.00 7.18 2.88
N MET A 12 -3.02 7.23 1.97
CA MET A 12 -1.73 7.88 2.21
C MET A 12 -1.88 9.40 2.32
N GLN A 13 -2.86 9.98 1.63
CA GLN A 13 -3.19 11.40 1.71
C GLN A 13 -3.77 11.80 3.09
N PHE A 14 -4.44 10.88 3.79
CA PHE A 14 -5.02 11.13 5.12
C PHE A 14 -4.14 10.62 6.27
N MET A 15 -3.33 9.60 6.01
CA MET A 15 -2.46 8.95 6.99
C MET A 15 -1.04 8.89 6.41
N ASN A 16 -0.31 10.01 6.53
CA ASN A 16 1.05 10.15 6.01
C ASN A 16 2.11 9.41 6.87
N SER A 17 1.77 8.26 7.44
CA SER A 17 2.69 7.43 8.21
C SER A 17 2.46 5.96 7.88
N SER A 18 3.52 5.16 8.02
CA SER A 18 3.43 3.74 7.69
C SER A 18 2.38 3.04 8.55
N LEU A 19 1.73 2.01 7.99
CA LEU A 19 0.78 1.19 8.76
C LEU A 19 1.41 0.60 10.04
N ALA A 20 2.73 0.32 10.02
CA ALA A 20 3.48 -0.17 11.17
C ALA A 20 3.63 0.91 12.27
N SER A 21 3.76 2.18 11.87
CA SER A 21 3.76 3.31 12.80
C SER A 21 2.37 3.53 13.39
N LEU A 22 1.33 3.40 12.57
CA LEU A 22 -0.06 3.56 13.02
C LEU A 22 -0.47 2.48 14.02
N THR A 23 -0.08 1.22 13.81
CA THR A 23 -0.38 0.13 14.76
C THR A 23 0.24 0.35 16.13
N LYS A 24 1.38 1.04 16.23
CA LYS A 24 1.97 1.42 17.54
C LYS A 24 1.13 2.45 18.30
N ASN A 25 0.38 3.29 17.58
CA ASN A 25 -0.46 4.33 18.19
C ASN A 25 -1.81 3.79 18.70
N LEU A 26 -2.18 2.55 18.34
CA LEU A 26 -3.44 1.92 18.72
C LEU A 26 -3.48 1.49 20.21
N GLY A 27 -2.33 1.44 20.89
CA GLY A 27 -2.22 1.04 22.29
C GLY A 27 -2.53 -0.44 22.52
N ASP A 28 -2.50 -0.91 23.77
CA ASP A 28 -2.71 -2.34 24.09
C ASP A 28 -4.17 -2.67 24.43
N ASN A 29 -5.03 -1.65 24.57
CA ASN A 29 -6.40 -1.82 25.07
C ASN A 29 -7.41 -1.90 23.91
N HIS A 30 -7.63 -3.11 23.40
CA HIS A 30 -8.58 -3.39 22.33
C HIS A 30 -9.75 -4.28 22.82
N PRO A 31 -10.75 -3.72 23.53
CA PRO A 31 -11.78 -4.51 24.19
C PRO A 31 -12.67 -5.27 23.20
N ILE A 32 -13.09 -4.63 22.10
CA ILE A 32 -13.94 -5.24 21.07
C ILE A 32 -13.19 -6.38 20.37
N THR A 33 -11.97 -6.09 19.90
CA THR A 33 -11.11 -7.07 19.20
C THR A 33 -10.75 -8.24 20.12
N SER A 34 -10.31 -7.96 21.34
CA SER A 34 -10.00 -8.98 22.36
C SER A 34 -11.18 -9.91 22.59
N GLN A 35 -12.38 -9.35 22.80
CA GLN A 35 -13.57 -10.13 23.11
C GLN A 35 -13.98 -11.01 21.93
N TYR A 36 -13.89 -10.49 20.70
CA TYR A 36 -14.20 -11.24 19.49
C TYR A 36 -13.27 -12.45 19.31
N PHE A 37 -11.95 -12.24 19.36
CA PHE A 37 -10.99 -13.34 19.15
C PHE A 37 -10.94 -14.32 20.32
N LYS A 38 -11.19 -13.88 21.56
CA LYS A 38 -11.38 -14.79 22.70
C LYS A 38 -12.56 -15.72 22.51
N LYS A 39 -13.69 -15.23 21.96
CA LYS A 39 -14.85 -16.08 21.62
C LYS A 39 -14.53 -17.13 20.56
N LEU A 40 -13.57 -16.87 19.68
CA LEU A 40 -13.06 -17.81 18.68
C LEU A 40 -12.01 -18.80 19.24
N GLY A 41 -11.69 -18.74 20.53
CA GLY A 41 -10.75 -19.66 21.18
C GLY A 41 -9.28 -19.26 21.07
N TYR A 42 -8.96 -18.01 20.71
CA TYR A 42 -7.57 -17.56 20.59
C TYR A 42 -6.92 -17.37 21.96
N THR A 43 -5.65 -17.77 22.06
CA THR A 43 -4.80 -17.57 23.25
C THR A 43 -4.29 -16.12 23.33
N GLU A 44 -3.83 -15.70 24.52
CA GLU A 44 -3.25 -14.35 24.70
C GLU A 44 -2.03 -14.08 23.80
N LYS A 45 -1.21 -15.10 23.55
CA LYS A 45 -0.07 -15.00 22.62
C LYS A 45 -0.53 -14.75 21.19
N GLN A 46 -1.61 -15.41 20.75
CA GLN A 46 -2.17 -15.18 19.41
C GLN A 46 -2.86 -13.81 19.32
N LEU A 47 -3.50 -13.35 20.40
CA LEU A 47 -4.07 -12.00 20.47
C LEU A 47 -3.01 -10.91 20.34
N ALA A 48 -1.83 -11.08 20.93
CA ALA A 48 -0.72 -10.15 20.75
C ALA A 48 -0.34 -9.99 19.27
N LEU A 49 -0.39 -11.07 18.48
CA LEU A 49 -0.09 -11.04 17.05
C LEU A 49 -1.17 -10.31 16.23
N VAL A 50 -2.43 -10.35 16.65
CA VAL A 50 -3.55 -9.68 15.96
C VAL A 50 -3.40 -8.15 15.97
N TYR A 51 -2.73 -7.60 16.98
CA TYR A 51 -2.51 -6.15 17.09
C TYR A 51 -1.34 -5.64 16.26
N HIS A 52 -0.48 -6.53 15.79
CA HIS A 52 0.63 -6.16 14.92
C HIS A 52 0.20 -6.09 13.46
N LYS A 53 0.89 -5.26 12.69
CA LYS A 53 0.74 -5.24 11.24
C LYS A 53 1.07 -6.63 10.70
N GLY A 54 0.08 -7.27 10.07
CA GLY A 54 0.29 -8.50 9.32
C GLY A 54 1.26 -8.27 8.15
N VAL A 55 2.24 -9.17 8.00
CA VAL A 55 3.08 -9.23 6.81
C VAL A 55 2.39 -10.19 5.84
N TYR A 56 2.09 -9.71 4.63
CA TYR A 56 1.44 -10.50 3.59
C TYR A 56 2.44 -10.75 2.45
N PHE A 57 2.62 -12.01 2.09
CA PHE A 57 3.66 -12.48 1.15
C PHE A 57 3.18 -12.39 -0.29
N TYR A 58 3.24 -11.20 -0.89
CA TYR A 58 2.75 -11.01 -2.27
C TYR A 58 3.57 -11.80 -3.30
N ASP A 59 4.88 -11.93 -3.13
CA ASP A 59 5.74 -12.70 -4.05
C ASP A 59 5.41 -14.19 -4.03
N TYR A 60 4.96 -14.69 -2.86
CA TYR A 60 4.65 -16.10 -2.65
C TYR A 60 3.25 -16.48 -3.11
N ILE A 61 2.28 -15.60 -2.86
CA ILE A 61 0.86 -15.84 -3.20
C ILE A 61 0.65 -15.50 -4.68
N ASP A 62 1.23 -16.34 -5.53
CA ASP A 62 1.21 -16.22 -7.00
C ASP A 62 0.07 -17.00 -7.65
N SER A 63 -0.57 -17.90 -6.90
CA SER A 63 -1.58 -18.84 -7.39
C SER A 63 -2.60 -19.20 -6.33
N HIS A 64 -3.78 -19.63 -6.76
CA HIS A 64 -4.86 -20.00 -5.83
C HIS A 64 -4.52 -21.24 -4.99
N ASP A 65 -3.72 -22.15 -5.55
CA ASP A 65 -3.32 -23.38 -4.89
C ASP A 65 -2.49 -23.11 -3.62
N ARG A 66 -1.72 -22.02 -3.61
CA ARG A 66 -0.91 -21.57 -2.45
C ARG A 66 -1.76 -21.24 -1.22
N PHE A 67 -3.05 -20.92 -1.39
CA PHE A 67 -3.96 -20.70 -0.25
C PHE A 67 -4.42 -21.99 0.42
N GLN A 68 -4.29 -23.14 -0.25
CA GLN A 68 -4.71 -24.44 0.28
C GLN A 68 -3.60 -25.14 1.08
N GLU A 69 -2.40 -24.57 1.06
CA GLU A 69 -1.26 -25.08 1.80
C GLU A 69 -1.44 -24.85 3.30
N LYS A 70 -1.05 -25.85 4.10
CA LYS A 70 -1.33 -25.89 5.55
C LYS A 70 -0.11 -25.61 6.41
N GLU A 71 1.05 -25.49 5.81
CA GLU A 71 2.32 -25.35 6.52
C GLU A 71 2.86 -23.94 6.35
N LEU A 72 3.44 -23.42 7.44
CA LEU A 72 4.10 -22.13 7.43
C LEU A 72 5.43 -22.26 6.69
N LEU A 73 5.67 -21.34 5.77
CA LEU A 73 6.90 -21.30 4.99
C LEU A 73 8.16 -21.11 5.86
N PRO A 74 9.34 -21.45 5.33
CA PRO A 74 10.61 -21.05 5.91
C PRO A 74 10.85 -19.53 5.76
N ILE A 75 11.46 -18.90 6.79
CA ILE A 75 11.66 -17.44 6.91
C ILE A 75 12.30 -16.77 5.67
N HIS A 76 13.12 -17.48 4.89
CA HIS A 76 13.78 -16.88 3.72
C HIS A 76 12.81 -16.58 2.56
N GLU A 77 11.62 -17.19 2.53
CA GLU A 77 10.56 -16.89 1.57
C GLU A 77 9.69 -15.69 2.01
N PHE A 78 9.96 -15.12 3.19
CA PHE A 78 9.16 -14.03 3.78
C PHE A 78 9.52 -12.65 3.21
N TYR A 79 10.51 -12.57 2.33
CA TYR A 79 10.96 -11.32 1.75
C TYR A 79 10.25 -11.05 0.44
N ASN A 80 9.53 -9.93 0.40
CA ASN A 80 8.95 -9.41 -0.82
C ASN A 80 10.02 -8.63 -1.57
N THR A 81 10.32 -9.06 -2.79
CA THR A 81 11.25 -8.45 -3.70
C THR A 81 10.55 -7.26 -4.37
N LEU A 82 10.47 -6.14 -3.66
CA LEU A 82 10.33 -4.85 -4.34
C LEU A 82 11.62 -4.61 -5.14
N LYS A 83 11.67 -5.18 -6.35
CA LYS A 83 12.86 -5.18 -7.21
C LYS A 83 13.15 -3.75 -7.63
N VAL A 84 14.43 -3.37 -7.53
CA VAL A 84 14.97 -2.14 -8.15
C VAL A 84 14.58 -2.07 -9.62
N ASP A 85 14.51 -3.22 -10.30
CA ASP A 85 14.09 -3.34 -11.70
C ASP A 85 12.70 -2.73 -11.98
N VAL A 86 11.74 -2.85 -11.04
CA VAL A 86 10.40 -2.25 -11.21
C VAL A 86 10.49 -0.73 -11.16
N TRP A 87 11.33 -0.18 -10.29
CA TRP A 87 11.57 1.26 -10.22
C TRP A 87 12.31 1.77 -11.46
N THR A 88 13.33 1.04 -11.93
CA THR A 88 14.09 1.39 -13.14
C THR A 88 13.20 1.37 -14.38
N GLU A 89 12.32 0.37 -14.52
CA GLU A 89 11.38 0.30 -15.63
C GLU A 89 10.34 1.43 -15.55
N PHE A 90 9.83 1.73 -14.36
CA PHE A 90 8.93 2.88 -14.15
C PHE A 90 9.60 4.22 -14.51
N GLN A 91 10.86 4.44 -14.10
CA GLN A 91 11.63 5.62 -14.48
C GLN A 91 11.82 5.70 -16.00
N LYS A 92 12.17 4.58 -16.64
CA LYS A 92 12.36 4.51 -18.09
C LYS A 92 11.06 4.86 -18.84
N ILE A 93 9.95 4.22 -18.49
CA ILE A 93 8.63 4.49 -19.08
C ILE A 93 8.23 5.95 -18.85
N SER A 94 8.41 6.47 -17.65
CA SER A 94 8.04 7.86 -17.35
C SER A 94 8.83 8.87 -18.17
N MET A 95 10.14 8.64 -18.32
CA MET A 95 11.01 9.47 -19.16
C MET A 95 10.69 9.32 -20.65
N GLU A 96 10.30 8.14 -21.12
CA GLU A 96 9.95 7.88 -22.52
C GLU A 96 8.61 8.52 -22.91
N PHE A 97 7.57 8.36 -22.10
CA PHE A 97 6.21 8.79 -22.45
C PHE A 97 5.91 10.23 -22.05
N TYR A 98 6.36 10.65 -20.87
CA TYR A 98 6.03 11.97 -20.31
C TYR A 98 7.23 12.93 -20.36
N GLU A 99 8.45 12.41 -20.55
CA GLU A 99 9.71 13.13 -20.35
C GLU A 99 9.76 13.81 -18.96
N LEU A 100 9.18 13.13 -17.96
CA LEU A 100 9.17 13.56 -16.56
C LEU A 100 9.97 12.55 -15.74
N ASP A 101 10.89 13.04 -14.91
CA ASP A 101 11.65 12.21 -13.98
C ASP A 101 10.81 11.96 -12.71
N PRO A 102 10.44 10.70 -12.42
CA PRO A 102 9.70 10.36 -11.20
C PRO A 102 10.36 10.76 -9.90
N SER A 103 11.68 10.94 -9.88
CA SER A 103 12.47 11.28 -8.70
C SER A 103 12.14 12.69 -8.17
N HIS A 104 11.52 13.55 -8.99
CA HIS A 104 11.06 14.87 -8.59
C HIS A 104 9.64 14.89 -8.00
N TYR A 105 8.95 13.75 -7.95
CA TYR A 105 7.57 13.66 -7.49
C TYR A 105 7.46 12.82 -6.24
N VAL A 106 6.67 13.30 -5.27
CA VAL A 106 6.41 12.60 -4.01
C VAL A 106 5.50 11.38 -4.21
N SER A 107 4.73 11.34 -5.30
CA SER A 107 3.78 10.27 -5.57
C SER A 107 3.51 10.06 -7.07
N ALA A 108 3.12 8.84 -7.45
CA ALA A 108 2.73 8.55 -8.83
C ALA A 108 1.52 9.38 -9.32
N PRO A 109 0.46 9.62 -8.52
CA PRO A 109 -0.64 10.48 -8.96
C PRO A 109 -0.21 11.91 -9.31
N SER A 110 0.73 12.50 -8.57
CA SER A 110 1.26 13.84 -8.90
C SER A 110 2.01 13.85 -10.23
N LEU A 111 2.79 12.81 -10.51
CA LEU A 111 3.49 12.66 -11.79
C LEU A 111 2.51 12.46 -12.95
N PHE A 112 1.54 11.56 -12.79
CA PHE A 112 0.54 11.28 -13.83
C PHE A 112 -0.31 12.49 -14.16
N TRP A 113 -0.64 13.32 -13.15
CA TRP A 113 -1.35 14.56 -13.37
C TRP A 113 -0.55 15.51 -14.27
N ASP A 114 0.72 15.74 -13.95
CA ASP A 114 1.58 16.62 -14.74
C ASP A 114 1.84 16.06 -16.14
N GLY A 115 2.05 14.74 -16.25
CA GLY A 115 2.15 14.03 -17.53
C GLY A 115 0.89 14.17 -18.38
N MET A 116 -0.30 14.06 -17.77
CA MET A 116 -1.57 14.27 -18.45
C MET A 116 -1.73 15.71 -18.96
N LEU A 117 -1.33 16.72 -18.18
CA LEU A 117 -1.38 18.11 -18.62
C LEU A 117 -0.41 18.37 -19.77
N LYS A 118 0.79 17.81 -19.70
CA LYS A 118 1.79 17.91 -20.75
C LYS A 118 1.32 17.25 -22.05
N MET A 119 0.73 16.05 -21.97
CA MET A 119 0.19 15.33 -23.13
C MET A 119 -1.04 16.01 -23.75
N SER A 120 -1.92 16.59 -22.93
CA SER A 120 -3.15 17.26 -23.41
C SER A 120 -2.92 18.70 -23.87
N GLY A 121 -1.78 19.31 -23.53
CA GLY A 121 -1.48 20.71 -23.82
C GLY A 121 -2.39 21.71 -23.09
N VAL A 122 -3.26 21.23 -22.18
CA VAL A 122 -4.20 22.05 -21.44
C VAL A 122 -3.44 22.81 -20.36
N ARG A 123 -3.43 24.14 -20.43
CA ARG A 123 -2.97 24.98 -19.31
C ARG A 123 -4.13 25.15 -18.34
N ILE A 124 -3.99 24.64 -17.12
CA ILE A 124 -4.93 24.95 -16.05
C ILE A 124 -4.51 26.30 -15.45
N GLU A 125 -5.46 27.22 -15.34
CA GLU A 125 -5.26 28.42 -14.54
C GLU A 125 -5.15 28.02 -13.06
N LEU A 126 -4.18 28.61 -12.36
CA LEU A 126 -4.00 28.39 -10.92
C LEU A 126 -5.32 28.71 -10.21
N LEU A 127 -5.88 27.72 -9.52
CA LEU A 127 -6.96 27.96 -8.57
C LEU A 127 -6.42 28.93 -7.52
N GLN A 128 -6.88 30.19 -7.59
CA GLN A 128 -6.73 31.13 -6.48
C GLN A 128 -7.60 30.59 -5.34
N ILE A 129 -6.95 29.96 -4.37
CA ILE A 129 -7.55 29.56 -3.08
C ILE A 129 -7.18 30.64 -2.08
#